data_AF-A0A7L3UXA7-F1
#
_entry.id   AF-A0A7L3UXA7-F1
#
_cell.length_a   1.000
_cell.length_b   1.000
_cell.length_c   1.000
_cell.angle_alpha   90.00
_cell.angle_beta   90.00
_cell.angle_gamma   90.00
#
_symmetry.space_group_name_H-M   'P 1'
#
loop_
_entity.id
_entity.type
_entity.pdbx_description
1 polymer ?
#
loop_
_entity_poly.entity_id
_entity_poly.type
_entity_poly.pdbx_seq_one_letter_code
_entity_poly.pdbx_strand_id
1 'polypeptide(L)'
;PSIPHHPPSFPFPAPRSVLVACGPFTPSDSAAFEPLRDLLDVVARDRPDLCILFGPFLDAKHEQVEGCQLLSPFPDVLRLCLRTIVEGTRSSGSQLVLVPSLRDVSHPPVYPQPPFSLPDLPKEDRARVLLVPDPCTLDID
;
A
#
# COMPACT_ATOMS: atom_id res chain seq x y z
N PRO A 1 -16.90 -43.45 31.04
CA PRO A 1 -17.09 -42.05 31.49
C PRO A 1 -16.58 -41.08 30.42
N SER A 2 -17.51 -40.45 29.70
CA SER A 2 -17.22 -39.39 28.72
C SER A 2 -16.88 -38.09 29.45
N ILE A 3 -15.76 -37.47 29.08
CA ILE A 3 -15.29 -36.19 29.62
C ILE A 3 -16.23 -35.09 29.07
N PRO A 4 -16.73 -34.15 29.90
CA PRO A 4 -17.53 -33.04 29.38
C PRO A 4 -16.63 -32.10 28.57
N HIS A 5 -16.97 -31.91 27.29
CA HIS A 5 -16.38 -30.85 26.47
C HIS A 5 -16.88 -29.50 27.00
N HIS A 6 -16.04 -28.81 27.76
CA HIS A 6 -16.25 -27.40 28.09
C HIS A 6 -15.98 -26.59 26.81
N PRO A 7 -16.95 -25.85 26.25
CA PRO A 7 -16.65 -24.94 25.16
C PRO A 7 -15.67 -23.87 25.68
N PRO A 8 -14.70 -23.42 24.88
CA PRO A 8 -13.79 -22.37 25.30
C PRO A 8 -14.60 -21.14 25.72
N SER A 9 -14.40 -20.70 26.96
CA SER A 9 -15.14 -19.61 27.62
C SER A 9 -14.69 -18.20 27.21
N PHE A 10 -13.83 -18.10 26.19
CA PHE A 10 -13.36 -16.84 25.64
C PHE A 10 -13.79 -16.74 24.18
N PRO A 11 -14.48 -15.67 23.75
CA PRO A 11 -14.65 -15.41 22.33
C PRO A 11 -13.24 -15.24 21.75
N PHE A 12 -12.85 -16.11 20.83
CA PHE A 12 -11.68 -15.85 20.01
C PHE A 12 -11.92 -14.50 19.30
N PRO A 13 -10.91 -13.62 19.22
CA PRO A 13 -11.02 -12.40 18.43
C PRO A 13 -11.51 -12.77 17.02
N ALA A 14 -12.36 -11.92 16.43
CA ALA A 14 -12.76 -12.12 15.04
C ALA A 14 -11.48 -12.22 14.18
N PRO A 15 -11.41 -13.17 13.23
CA PRO A 15 -10.21 -13.34 12.41
C PRO A 15 -9.94 -12.06 11.61
N ARG A 16 -8.71 -11.57 11.68
CA ARG A 16 -8.27 -10.37 10.98
C ARG A 16 -7.78 -10.70 9.58
N SER A 17 -8.23 -9.93 8.60
CA SER A 17 -7.88 -10.08 7.19
C SER A 17 -6.81 -9.07 6.78
N VAL A 18 -5.73 -9.57 6.19
CA VAL A 18 -4.60 -8.75 5.72
C VAL A 18 -4.40 -8.99 4.23
N LEU A 19 -4.46 -7.92 3.44
CA LEU A 19 -4.10 -7.93 2.03
C LEU A 19 -2.67 -7.41 1.88
N VAL A 20 -1.86 -8.12 1.12
CA VAL A 20 -0.49 -7.72 0.80
C VAL A 20 -0.31 -7.69 -0.71
N ALA A 21 0.27 -6.61 -1.23
CA ALA A 21 0.64 -6.51 -2.65
C ALA A 21 1.95 -5.74 -2.82
N CYS A 22 2.63 -5.99 -3.93
CA CYS A 22 3.90 -5.35 -4.28
C CYS A 22 3.82 -4.87 -5.72
N GLY A 23 4.38 -3.69 -5.99
CA GLY A 23 4.44 -3.12 -7.32
C GLY A 23 5.26 -3.95 -8.31
N PRO A 24 5.29 -3.55 -9.59
CA PRO A 24 4.79 -2.28 -10.11
C PRO A 24 3.25 -2.23 -10.22
N PHE A 25 2.69 -1.06 -9.93
CA PHE A 25 1.23 -0.81 -10.02
C PHE A 25 0.81 -0.14 -11.34
N THR A 26 1.77 0.01 -12.27
CA THR A 26 1.57 0.46 -13.65
C THR A 26 2.08 -0.62 -14.60
N PRO A 27 1.39 -0.92 -15.71
CA PRO A 27 1.91 -1.76 -16.79
C PRO A 27 3.23 -1.20 -17.34
N SER A 28 4.05 -2.03 -17.97
CA SER A 28 5.35 -1.60 -18.52
C SER A 28 5.23 -0.77 -19.81
N ASP A 29 4.11 -0.92 -20.52
CA ASP A 29 3.85 -0.38 -21.87
C ASP A 29 2.79 0.73 -21.89
N SER A 30 2.14 1.01 -20.75
CA SER A 30 1.15 2.07 -20.64
C SER A 30 1.14 2.71 -19.26
N ALA A 31 0.97 4.05 -19.21
CA ALA A 31 0.75 4.78 -17.97
C ALA A 31 -0.70 4.64 -17.45
N ALA A 32 -1.48 3.73 -18.03
CA ALA A 32 -2.81 3.42 -17.54
C ALA A 32 -2.62 2.61 -16.26
N PHE A 33 -2.94 3.18 -15.10
CA PHE A 33 -2.86 2.57 -13.77
C PHE A 33 -3.88 1.40 -13.60
N GLU A 34 -3.96 0.49 -14.56
CA GLU A 34 -4.92 -0.63 -14.60
C GLU A 34 -4.67 -1.64 -13.47
N PRO A 35 -3.44 -2.12 -13.21
CA PRO A 35 -3.18 -3.02 -12.07
C PRO A 35 -3.50 -2.35 -10.73
N LEU A 36 -3.23 -1.05 -10.60
CA LEU A 36 -3.65 -0.26 -9.45
C LEU A 36 -5.18 -0.23 -9.33
N ARG A 37 -5.90 0.00 -10.43
CA ARG A 37 -7.36 0.04 -10.43
C ARG A 37 -7.95 -1.30 -10.00
N ASP A 38 -7.46 -2.40 -10.55
CA ASP A 38 -7.90 -3.76 -10.20
C ASP A 38 -7.65 -4.04 -8.71
N LEU A 39 -6.49 -3.64 -8.19
CA LEU A 39 -6.18 -3.76 -6.77
C LEU A 39 -7.16 -2.95 -5.90
N LEU A 40 -7.50 -1.72 -6.29
CA LEU A 40 -8.47 -0.90 -5.58
C LEU A 40 -9.87 -1.52 -5.59
N ASP A 41 -10.27 -2.13 -6.71
CA ASP A 41 -11.55 -2.83 -6.82
C ASP A 41 -11.57 -4.09 -5.91
N VAL A 42 -10.45 -4.81 -5.78
CA VAL A 42 -10.29 -5.91 -4.81
C VAL A 42 -10.42 -5.40 -3.38
N VAL A 43 -9.74 -4.32 -3.01
CA VAL A 43 -9.82 -3.74 -1.65
C VAL A 43 -11.23 -3.25 -1.34
N ALA A 44 -11.92 -2.64 -2.31
CA ALA A 44 -13.29 -2.18 -2.15
C ALA A 44 -14.29 -3.34 -1.98
N ARG A 45 -14.09 -4.44 -2.70
CA ARG A 45 -14.94 -5.63 -2.66
C ARG A 45 -14.73 -6.45 -1.39
N ASP A 46 -13.47 -6.76 -1.08
CA ASP A 46 -13.11 -7.71 -0.03
C ASP A 46 -12.96 -7.03 1.35
N ARG A 47 -12.77 -5.70 1.35
CA ARG A 47 -12.71 -4.84 2.54
C ARG A 47 -11.81 -5.41 3.65
N PRO A 48 -10.53 -5.69 3.35
CA PRO A 48 -9.61 -6.23 4.34
C PRO A 48 -9.42 -5.26 5.51
N ASP A 49 -9.09 -5.76 6.70
CA ASP A 49 -8.82 -4.92 7.86
C ASP A 49 -7.54 -4.10 7.67
N LEU A 50 -6.56 -4.68 6.97
CA LEU A 50 -5.24 -4.07 6.71
C LEU A 50 -4.78 -4.35 5.26
N CYS A 51 -4.27 -3.32 4.59
CA CYS A 51 -3.58 -3.41 3.31
C CYS A 51 -2.11 -3.01 3.48
N ILE A 52 -1.17 -3.89 3.15
CA ILE A 52 0.26 -3.59 3.14
C ILE A 52 0.73 -3.56 1.68
N LEU A 53 1.09 -2.37 1.20
CA LEU A 53 1.50 -2.17 -0.18
C LEU A 53 2.98 -1.80 -0.23
N PHE A 54 3.73 -2.59 -0.97
CA PHE A 54 5.16 -2.39 -1.21
C PHE A 54 5.36 -1.74 -2.57
N GLY A 55 6.32 -0.82 -2.66
CA GLY A 55 6.77 -0.25 -3.93
C GLY A 55 7.37 -1.31 -4.88
N PRO A 56 7.71 -0.93 -6.12
CA PRO A 56 7.71 0.44 -6.60
C PRO A 56 6.30 0.95 -6.96
N PHE A 57 5.99 2.16 -6.50
CA PHE A 57 4.80 2.91 -6.88
C PHE A 57 5.01 3.73 -8.15
N LEU A 58 6.25 4.20 -8.36
CA LEU A 58 6.73 4.68 -9.65
C LEU A 58 8.08 4.02 -9.94
N ASP A 59 8.03 3.00 -10.79
CA ASP A 59 9.16 2.12 -11.04
C ASP A 59 10.25 2.80 -11.87
N ALA A 60 11.45 2.89 -11.30
CA ALA A 60 12.65 3.41 -11.96
C ALA A 60 13.02 2.64 -13.23
N LYS A 61 12.54 1.38 -13.38
CA LYS A 61 12.75 0.56 -14.58
C LYS A 61 11.57 0.59 -15.56
N HIS A 62 10.56 1.43 -15.33
CA HIS A 62 9.48 1.61 -16.29
C HIS A 62 10.01 2.34 -17.53
N GLU A 63 9.63 1.91 -18.74
CA GLU A 63 10.22 2.41 -19.99
C GLU A 63 10.13 3.94 -20.12
N GLN A 64 8.98 4.52 -19.78
CA GLN A 64 8.77 5.98 -19.80
C GLN A 64 9.55 6.74 -18.70
N VAL A 65 9.91 6.06 -17.62
CA VAL A 65 10.71 6.64 -16.52
C VAL A 65 12.18 6.64 -16.92
N GLU A 66 12.71 5.51 -17.40
CA GLU A 66 14.08 5.41 -17.91
C GLU A 66 14.32 6.35 -19.10
N GLY A 67 13.33 6.46 -19.98
CA GLY A 67 13.36 7.36 -21.13
C GLY A 67 13.08 8.83 -20.84
N CYS A 68 12.78 9.21 -19.58
CA CYS A 68 12.36 10.57 -19.19
C CYS A 68 11.20 11.12 -20.05
N GLN A 69 10.21 10.28 -20.35
CA GLN A 69 9.10 10.58 -21.26
C GLN A 69 7.82 11.03 -20.54
N LEU A 70 7.82 11.06 -19.20
CA LEU A 70 6.67 11.54 -18.42
C LEU A 70 6.53 13.07 -18.53
N LEU A 71 5.29 13.54 -18.69
CA LEU A 71 4.97 14.97 -18.81
C LEU A 71 5.09 15.75 -17.48
N SER A 72 5.09 15.04 -16.36
CA SER A 72 5.16 15.61 -15.01
C SER A 72 6.43 15.14 -14.29
N PRO A 73 6.98 15.93 -13.35
CA PRO A 73 8.11 15.52 -12.55
C PRO A 73 7.86 14.19 -11.83
N PHE A 74 8.84 13.31 -11.80
CA PHE A 74 8.71 12.00 -11.14
C PHE A 74 8.21 12.07 -9.69
N PRO A 75 8.65 13.03 -8.84
CA PRO A 75 8.11 13.15 -7.49
C PRO A 75 6.61 13.45 -7.46
N ASP A 76 6.09 14.18 -8.44
CA ASP A 76 4.67 14.53 -8.51
C ASP A 76 3.83 13.34 -8.98
N VAL A 77 4.35 12.55 -9.92
CA VAL A 77 3.71 11.31 -10.37
C VAL A 77 3.69 10.27 -9.24
N LEU A 78 4.79 10.10 -8.51
CA LEU A 78 4.85 9.24 -7.33
C LEU A 78 3.83 9.67 -6.27
N ARG A 79 3.77 10.96 -5.93
CA ARG A 79 2.77 11.50 -4.99
C ARG A 79 1.34 11.28 -5.47
N LEU A 80 1.08 11.45 -6.77
CA LEU A 80 -0.24 11.21 -7.35
C LEU A 80 -0.65 9.73 -7.23
N CYS A 81 0.28 8.80 -7.48
CA CYS A 81 0.05 7.36 -7.31
C CYS A 81 -0.31 7.03 -5.86
N LEU A 82 0.51 7.48 -4.89
CA LEU A 82 0.25 7.27 -3.46
C LEU A 82 -1.09 7.89 -3.02
N ARG A 83 -1.43 9.09 -3.50
CA ARG A 83 -2.71 9.74 -3.22
C ARG A 83 -3.89 8.98 -3.81
N THR A 84 -3.77 8.46 -5.02
CA THR A 84 -4.79 7.63 -5.67
C THR A 84 -5.07 6.38 -4.84
N ILE A 85 -4.03 5.74 -4.32
CA ILE A 85 -4.17 4.58 -3.43
C ILE A 85 -4.90 4.96 -2.14
N VAL A 86 -4.46 6.05 -1.50
CA VAL A 86 -5.10 6.55 -0.28
C VAL A 86 -6.58 6.82 -0.59
N GLU A 87 -6.91 7.65 -1.56
CA GLU A 87 -8.29 8.03 -1.88
C GLU A 87 -9.15 6.81 -2.27
N GLY A 88 -8.62 5.90 -3.10
CA GLY A 88 -9.32 4.70 -3.57
C GLY A 88 -9.65 3.70 -2.46
N THR A 89 -8.84 3.67 -1.39
CA THR A 89 -9.06 2.78 -0.23
C THR A 89 -9.91 3.40 0.87
N ARG A 90 -10.35 4.66 0.77
CA ARG A 90 -11.20 5.29 1.82
C ARG A 90 -12.49 4.53 2.04
N SER A 91 -13.11 4.06 0.96
CA SER A 91 -14.43 3.44 1.02
C SER A 91 -14.44 2.06 1.65
N SER A 92 -13.29 1.37 1.76
CA SER A 92 -13.19 0.02 2.35
C SER A 92 -13.17 0.04 3.88
N GLY A 93 -12.68 1.12 4.48
CA GLY A 93 -12.42 1.21 5.92
C GLY A 93 -11.10 0.54 6.35
N SER A 94 -10.30 0.05 5.39
CA SER A 94 -9.03 -0.62 5.64
C SER A 94 -7.97 0.33 6.20
N GLN A 95 -7.17 -0.15 7.14
CA GLN A 95 -5.88 0.47 7.43
C GLN A 95 -4.93 0.24 6.26
N LEU A 96 -4.09 1.22 5.96
CA LEU A 96 -3.17 1.19 4.82
C LEU A 96 -1.74 1.40 5.30
N VAL A 97 -0.85 0.49 4.95
CA VAL A 97 0.59 0.59 5.20
C VAL A 97 1.30 0.70 3.85
N LEU A 98 2.09 1.76 3.68
CA LEU A 98 2.86 2.02 2.47
C LEU A 98 4.34 1.85 2.78
N VAL A 99 4.97 0.89 2.09
CA VAL A 99 6.39 0.52 2.25
C VAL A 99 7.15 0.92 0.97
N PRO A 100 8.22 1.72 1.06
CA PRO A 100 9.00 2.12 -0.10
C PRO A 100 9.77 0.95 -0.72
N SER A 101 10.30 1.17 -1.92
CA SER A 101 11.24 0.28 -2.60
C SER A 101 12.44 1.04 -3.15
N LEU A 102 13.60 0.38 -3.28
CA LEU A 102 14.79 0.92 -3.96
C LEU A 102 14.53 1.27 -5.43
N ARG A 103 13.42 0.77 -5.99
CA ARG A 103 12.98 1.07 -7.36
C ARG A 103 12.01 2.25 -7.44
N ASP A 104 11.66 2.92 -6.35
CA ASP A 104 10.89 4.17 -6.42
C ASP A 104 11.79 5.31 -6.90
N VAL A 105 11.64 5.74 -8.16
CA VAL A 105 12.56 6.66 -8.86
C VAL A 105 12.74 8.03 -8.20
N SER A 106 11.86 8.40 -7.26
CA SER A 106 11.89 9.68 -6.53
C SER A 106 12.02 9.52 -5.01
N HIS A 107 12.48 8.35 -4.57
CA HIS A 107 12.79 8.05 -3.17
C HIS A 107 14.30 7.75 -3.01
N PRO A 108 14.91 7.92 -1.82
CA PRO A 108 16.34 7.65 -1.63
C PRO A 108 16.71 6.22 -2.06
N PRO A 109 17.65 6.02 -3.00
CA PRO A 109 17.96 4.71 -3.57
C PRO A 109 18.95 3.91 -2.73
N VAL A 110 18.91 4.08 -1.41
CA VAL A 110 19.86 3.48 -0.45
C VAL A 110 19.09 2.75 0.63
N TYR A 111 19.49 1.52 0.91
CA TYR A 111 18.92 0.72 1.99
C TYR A 111 19.70 0.96 3.30
N PRO A 112 19.02 1.09 4.46
CA PRO A 112 17.56 1.15 4.63
C PRO A 112 16.96 2.48 4.15
N GLN A 113 15.73 2.45 3.64
CA GLN A 113 15.01 3.62 3.15
C GLN A 113 14.10 4.23 4.22
N PRO A 114 14.02 5.58 4.31
CA PRO A 114 13.06 6.24 5.19
C PRO A 114 11.62 6.04 4.68
N PRO A 115 10.58 6.31 5.50
CA PRO A 115 9.20 6.37 5.01
C PRO A 115 9.00 7.41 3.90
N PHE A 116 7.92 7.26 3.13
CA PHE A 116 7.46 8.32 2.24
C PHE A 116 7.04 9.58 3.02
N SER A 117 7.00 10.72 2.31
CA SER A 117 6.49 11.99 2.83
C SER A 117 5.26 12.45 2.06
N LEU A 118 4.11 12.52 2.75
CA LEU A 118 2.84 13.03 2.23
C LEU A 118 2.32 14.16 3.14
N PRO A 119 2.90 15.38 3.06
CA PRO A 119 2.55 16.47 3.98
C PRO A 119 1.09 16.90 3.87
N ASP A 120 0.52 16.83 2.66
CA ASP A 120 -0.84 17.27 2.33
C ASP A 120 -1.90 16.19 2.60
N LEU A 121 -1.55 15.11 3.32
CA LEU A 121 -2.50 14.06 3.66
C LEU A 121 -3.63 14.61 4.57
N PRO A 122 -4.91 14.50 4.16
CA PRO A 122 -6.05 14.94 4.95
C PRO A 122 -6.05 14.34 6.36
N LYS A 123 -6.56 15.10 7.35
CA LYS A 123 -6.59 14.65 8.75
C LYS A 123 -7.30 13.31 8.96
N GLU A 124 -8.38 13.09 8.20
CA GLU A 124 -9.13 11.83 8.18
C GLU A 124 -8.30 10.64 7.72
N ASP A 125 -7.40 10.83 6.75
CA ASP A 125 -6.55 9.77 6.23
C ASP A 125 -5.35 9.47 7.16
N ARG A 126 -4.88 10.46 7.91
CA ARG A 126 -3.75 10.28 8.85
C ARG A 126 -4.02 9.23 9.93
N ALA A 127 -5.29 8.97 10.27
CA ALA A 127 -5.65 7.95 11.26
C ALA A 127 -5.58 6.51 10.70
N ARG A 128 -5.65 6.34 9.38
CA ARG A 128 -5.69 5.02 8.73
C ARG A 128 -4.46 4.70 7.87
N VAL A 129 -3.67 5.70 7.49
CA VAL A 129 -2.49 5.54 6.64
C VAL A 129 -1.22 5.58 7.49
N LEU A 130 -0.44 4.50 7.42
CA LEU A 130 0.88 4.39 8.03
C LEU A 130 1.95 4.38 6.92
N LEU A 131 2.85 5.36 6.96
CA LEU A 131 4.04 5.39 6.12
C LEU A 131 5.20 4.81 6.93
N VAL A 132 5.79 3.71 6.45
CA VAL A 132 6.85 2.99 7.18
C VAL A 132 8.15 2.94 6.38
N PRO A 133 9.31 2.75 7.03
CA PRO A 133 10.58 2.56 6.32
C PRO A 133 10.63 1.19 5.61
N ASP A 134 11.62 1.03 4.72
CA ASP A 134 12.05 -0.28 4.21
C ASP A 134 13.46 -0.59 4.76
N PRO A 135 13.64 -1.56 5.68
CA PRO A 135 12.64 -2.51 6.18
C PRO A 135 11.85 -1.92 7.36
N CYS A 136 10.74 -2.58 7.72
CA CYS A 136 9.96 -2.28 8.92
C CYS A 136 9.51 -3.57 9.62
N THR A 137 9.57 -3.59 10.96
CA THR A 137 8.86 -4.58 11.78
C THR A 137 7.53 -3.97 12.21
N LEU A 138 6.43 -4.56 11.76
CA LEU A 138 5.07 -4.15 12.09
C LEU A 138 4.38 -5.23 12.93
N ASP A 139 3.82 -4.84 14.06
CA ASP A 139 2.98 -5.72 14.88
C ASP A 139 1.52 -5.58 14.43
N ILE A 140 0.85 -6.71 14.24
CA ILE A 140 -0.52 -6.79 13.73
C ILE A 140 -1.29 -7.70 14.68
N ASP A 141 -1.96 -7.08 15.65
CA ASP A 141 -2.85 -7.74 16.62
C ASP A 141 -4.06 -8.41 15.95
#